data_AF-A0A6I9RZW4-F1
#
_entry.id   AF-A0A6I9RZW4-F1
#
_cell.length_a   1.000
_cell.length_b   1.000
_cell.length_c   1.000
_cell.angle_alpha   90.00
_cell.angle_beta   90.00
_cell.angle_gamma   90.00
#
_symmetry.space_group_name_H-M   'P 1'
#
loop_
_entity.id
_entity.type
_entity.pdbx_description
1 polymer ?
#
loop_
_entity_poly.entity_id
_entity_poly.type
_entity_poly.pdbx_seq_one_letter_code
_entity_poly.pdbx_strand_id
1 'polypeptide(L)'
;MGWQVLDAQRVLYADIDIHHENGVEAFYTTDRVMTVSFHKFGDYFSGTGDIRDTRFGKGKDYAINVPLDIGMDDDSYESLFKPIVSKVMEVFRSTAVVPQCDADSLSRD
;
A
#
# COMPACT_ATOMS: atom_id res chain seq x y z
N MET A 1 -16.49 -28.52 -21.93
CA MET A 1 -15.33 -28.34 -21.03
C MET A 1 -14.89 -26.89 -21.21
N GLY A 2 -15.30 -26.01 -20.29
CA GLY A 2 -15.18 -24.56 -20.45
C GLY A 2 -13.74 -24.09 -20.25
N TRP A 3 -13.28 -23.17 -21.10
CA TRP A 3 -12.03 -22.46 -20.90
C TRP A 3 -12.15 -21.66 -19.61
N GLN A 4 -11.37 -22.03 -18.59
CA GLN A 4 -11.12 -21.15 -17.46
C GLN A 4 -10.45 -19.89 -18.02
N VAL A 5 -11.16 -18.76 -17.93
CA VAL A 5 -10.52 -17.44 -18.07
C VAL A 5 -9.40 -17.43 -17.02
N LEU A 6 -8.16 -17.29 -17.47
CA LEU A 6 -7.01 -17.13 -16.60
C LEU A 6 -7.33 -16.00 -15.61
N ASP A 7 -7.24 -16.30 -14.31
CA ASP A 7 -7.52 -15.38 -13.21
C ASP A 7 -6.90 -14.01 -13.54
N ALA A 8 -7.70 -12.94 -13.60
CA ALA A 8 -7.22 -11.66 -14.10
C ALA A 8 -6.01 -11.21 -13.27
N GLN A 9 -4.90 -10.86 -13.94
CA GLN A 9 -3.65 -10.53 -13.26
C GLN A 9 -3.88 -9.38 -12.28
N ARG A 10 -3.66 -9.66 -10.99
CA ARG A 10 -3.76 -8.74 -9.84
C ARG A 10 -2.36 -8.41 -9.36
N VAL A 11 -2.06 -7.12 -9.19
CA VAL A 11 -0.74 -6.63 -8.77
C VAL A 11 -0.87 -5.95 -7.41
N LEU A 12 -0.06 -6.37 -6.46
CA LEU A 12 0.13 -5.66 -5.20
C LEU A 12 1.30 -4.69 -5.34
N TYR A 13 1.06 -3.41 -5.13
CA TYR A 13 2.09 -2.39 -4.97
C TYR A 13 2.28 -2.13 -3.47
N ALA A 14 3.45 -2.46 -2.94
CA ALA A 14 3.78 -2.28 -1.53
C ALA A 14 4.85 -1.21 -1.40
N ASP A 15 4.53 -0.14 -0.69
CA ASP A 15 5.34 1.06 -0.53
C ASP A 15 5.75 1.19 0.95
N ILE A 16 7.06 1.20 1.17
CA ILE A 16 7.69 1.33 2.50
C ILE A 16 8.48 2.65 2.63
N ASP A 17 8.28 3.59 1.72
CA ASP A 17 8.82 4.95 1.83
C ASP A 17 8.16 5.69 3.02
N ILE A 18 8.92 6.59 3.64
CA ILE A 18 8.39 7.46 4.70
C ILE A 18 7.40 8.50 4.17
N HIS A 19 7.43 8.80 2.87
CA HIS A 19 6.51 9.70 2.19
C HIS A 19 5.35 8.93 1.57
N HIS A 20 4.14 9.49 1.64
CA HIS A 20 3.03 8.95 0.88
C HIS A 20 3.24 9.22 -0.61
N GLU A 21 3.29 8.16 -1.42
CA GLU A 21 3.44 8.31 -2.85
C GLU A 21 2.16 8.82 -3.54
N ASN A 22 2.23 10.06 -4.02
CA ASN A 22 1.19 10.67 -4.87
C ASN A 22 1.20 10.14 -6.33
N GLY A 23 2.20 9.34 -6.73
CA GLY A 23 2.39 8.93 -8.12
C GLY A 23 1.48 7.80 -8.61
N VAL A 24 0.84 7.08 -7.69
CA VAL A 24 0.02 5.88 -8.00
C VAL A 24 -1.44 6.19 -8.36
N GLU A 25 -1.77 7.47 -8.62
CA GLU A 25 -3.11 7.91 -9.05
C GLU A 25 -3.62 7.20 -10.31
N ALA A 26 -2.74 6.64 -11.15
CA ALA A 26 -3.14 5.84 -12.31
C ALA A 26 -4.03 4.62 -11.92
N PHE A 27 -3.98 4.17 -10.67
CA PHE A 27 -4.76 3.03 -10.17
C PHE A 27 -5.99 3.42 -9.33
N TYR A 28 -6.30 4.71 -9.22
CA TYR A 28 -7.33 5.18 -8.30
C TYR A 28 -8.73 4.61 -8.57
N THR A 29 -8.99 4.14 -9.79
CA THR A 29 -10.31 3.64 -10.21
C THR A 29 -10.31 2.17 -10.63
N THR A 30 -9.26 1.39 -10.30
CA THR A 30 -9.15 -0.03 -10.66
C THR A 30 -9.06 -0.95 -9.44
N ASP A 31 -9.69 -2.11 -9.57
CA ASP A 31 -9.61 -3.27 -8.67
C ASP A 31 -8.46 -4.23 -9.03
N ARG A 32 -7.72 -3.95 -10.11
CA ARG A 32 -6.62 -4.82 -10.58
C ARG A 32 -5.31 -4.56 -9.85
N VAL A 33 -5.18 -3.40 -9.20
CA VAL A 33 -3.98 -2.99 -8.48
C VAL A 33 -4.36 -2.52 -7.08
N MET A 34 -3.85 -3.21 -6.07
CA MET A 34 -3.95 -2.78 -4.68
C MET A 34 -2.67 -2.05 -4.29
N THR A 35 -2.79 -0.88 -3.67
CA THR A 35 -1.64 -0.21 -3.02
C THR A 35 -1.72 -0.39 -1.52
N VAL A 36 -0.58 -0.64 -0.90
CA VAL A 36 -0.38 -0.60 0.55
C VAL A 36 0.80 0.32 0.81
N SER A 37 0.57 1.42 1.51
CA SER A 37 1.62 2.41 1.80
C SER A 37 1.72 2.65 3.31
N PHE A 38 2.96 2.65 3.82
CA PHE A 38 3.30 2.88 5.23
C PHE A 38 4.15 4.14 5.35
N HIS A 39 3.51 5.27 5.65
CA HIS A 39 4.16 6.58 5.53
C HIS A 39 3.88 7.45 6.75
N LYS A 40 4.76 8.43 6.99
CA LYS A 40 4.53 9.44 8.02
C LYS A 40 3.41 10.39 7.60
N PHE A 41 2.49 10.65 8.51
CA PHE A 41 1.29 11.46 8.25
C PHE A 41 1.03 12.50 9.35
N GLY A 42 0.37 13.62 9.02
CA GLY A 42 0.15 14.75 9.94
C GLY A 42 0.92 16.01 9.52
N ASP A 43 1.73 16.59 10.42
CA ASP A 43 2.63 17.72 10.13
C ASP A 43 3.85 17.28 9.29
N TYR A 44 3.60 16.62 8.16
CA TYR A 44 4.62 16.07 7.27
C TYR A 44 4.27 16.26 5.79
N PHE A 45 5.29 16.22 4.94
CA PHE A 45 5.16 16.60 3.54
C PHE A 45 4.47 15.51 2.71
N SER A 46 3.28 15.85 2.20
CA SER A 46 2.53 15.29 1.05
C SER A 46 1.04 15.65 1.20
N GLY A 47 0.54 15.68 2.45
CA GLY A 47 -0.83 16.06 2.80
C GLY A 47 -1.91 15.04 2.37
N THR A 48 -1.50 13.88 1.89
CA THR A 48 -2.32 12.80 1.31
C THR A 48 -2.02 11.48 2.02
N GLY A 49 -2.83 10.42 1.79
CA GLY A 49 -2.64 9.14 2.48
C GLY A 49 -3.33 9.06 3.85
N ASP A 50 -4.37 9.88 4.10
CA ASP A 50 -5.20 9.71 5.30
C ASP A 50 -5.77 8.28 5.33
N ILE A 51 -5.93 7.72 6.53
CA ILE A 51 -6.53 6.39 6.73
C ILE A 51 -7.92 6.25 6.07
N ARG A 52 -8.62 7.37 5.84
CA ARG A 52 -9.92 7.45 5.17
C ARG A 52 -9.84 7.54 3.65
N ASP A 53 -8.65 7.74 3.08
CA ASP A 53 -8.46 7.67 1.64
C ASP A 53 -8.47 6.21 1.18
N THR A 54 -9.65 5.77 0.73
CA THR A 54 -9.88 4.42 0.22
C THR A 54 -10.13 4.42 -1.28
N ARG A 55 -9.81 5.50 -2.01
CA ARG A 55 -10.17 5.72 -3.42
C ARG A 55 -11.70 5.69 -3.71
N PHE A 56 -12.08 5.65 -4.99
CA PHE A 56 -13.48 5.64 -5.45
C PHE A 56 -13.73 4.72 -6.66
N GLY A 57 -15.01 4.53 -7.01
CA GLY A 57 -15.42 3.72 -8.15
C GLY A 57 -15.03 2.25 -7.97
N LYS A 58 -14.48 1.62 -9.01
CA LYS A 58 -13.99 0.22 -8.91
C LYS A 58 -12.71 0.09 -8.08
N GLY A 59 -11.98 1.18 -7.86
CA GLY A 59 -10.79 1.19 -7.03
C GLY A 59 -11.08 1.39 -5.55
N LYS A 60 -12.35 1.60 -5.17
CA LYS A 60 -12.74 1.73 -3.76
C LYS A 60 -12.31 0.48 -2.99
N ASP A 61 -11.66 0.70 -1.84
CA ASP A 61 -11.12 -0.33 -0.94
C ASP A 61 -9.88 -1.07 -1.51
N TYR A 62 -9.27 -0.54 -2.59
CA TYR A 62 -7.98 -1.02 -3.16
C TYR A 62 -6.80 -0.09 -2.86
N ALA A 63 -6.97 0.87 -1.96
CA ALA A 63 -5.86 1.56 -1.28
C ALA A 63 -5.94 1.27 0.21
N ILE A 64 -4.81 0.85 0.77
CA ILE A 64 -4.61 0.75 2.22
C ILE A 64 -3.51 1.73 2.58
N ASN A 65 -3.88 2.74 3.36
CA ASN A 65 -2.97 3.73 3.89
C ASN A 65 -2.74 3.47 5.36
N VAL A 66 -1.46 3.35 5.75
CA VAL A 66 -1.04 3.11 7.13
C VAL A 66 -0.26 4.35 7.58
N PRO A 67 -0.94 5.39 8.08
CA PRO A 67 -0.28 6.57 8.60
C PRO A 67 0.50 6.23 9.87
N LEU A 68 1.78 6.65 9.91
CA LEU A 68 2.71 6.39 11.01
C LEU A 68 3.08 7.68 11.73
N ASP A 69 3.25 7.57 13.05
CA ASP A 69 3.77 8.65 13.91
C ASP A 69 5.31 8.71 13.88
N ILE A 70 5.86 9.85 14.33
CA ILE A 70 7.31 10.02 14.49
C ILE A 70 7.84 9.09 15.59
N GLY A 71 9.00 8.49 15.34
CA GLY A 71 9.70 7.67 16.33
C GLY A 71 9.32 6.19 16.31
N MET A 72 8.70 5.72 15.23
CA MET A 72 8.51 4.29 14.96
C MET A 72 9.87 3.58 14.95
N ASP A 73 9.97 2.50 15.72
CA ASP A 73 11.12 1.60 15.69
C ASP A 73 10.84 0.36 14.83
N ASP A 74 11.88 -0.43 14.57
CA ASP A 74 11.81 -1.62 13.72
C ASP A 74 10.77 -2.64 14.24
N ASP A 75 10.71 -2.85 15.56
CA ASP A 75 9.79 -3.79 16.19
C ASP A 75 8.33 -3.36 16.00
N SER A 76 8.04 -2.07 16.22
CA SER A 76 6.71 -1.51 16.04
C SER A 76 6.30 -1.52 14.56
N TYR A 77 7.21 -1.18 13.65
CA TYR A 77 6.96 -1.27 12.21
C TYR A 77 6.68 -2.70 11.78
N GLU A 78 7.49 -3.66 12.21
CA GLU A 78 7.31 -5.08 11.89
C GLU A 78 5.95 -5.61 12.40
N SER A 79 5.54 -5.18 13.60
CA SER A 79 4.26 -5.55 14.21
C SER A 79 3.04 -5.09 13.41
N LEU A 80 3.19 -4.05 12.58
CA LEU A 80 2.16 -3.56 11.65
C LEU A 80 2.29 -4.20 10.28
N PHE A 81 3.50 -4.17 9.72
CA PHE A 81 3.77 -4.60 8.35
C PHE A 81 3.37 -6.06 8.10
N LYS A 82 3.87 -6.99 8.94
CA LYS A 82 3.63 -8.42 8.75
C LYS A 82 2.14 -8.79 8.74
N PRO A 83 1.31 -8.42 9.73
CA PRO A 83 -0.10 -8.81 9.71
C PRO A 83 -0.88 -8.12 8.60
N ILE A 84 -0.61 -6.84 8.30
CA ILE A 84 -1.33 -6.11 7.25
C ILE A 84 -1.04 -6.72 5.88
N VAL A 85 0.24 -6.87 5.51
CA VAL A 85 0.63 -7.45 4.22
C VAL A 85 0.17 -8.89 4.10
N SER A 86 0.25 -9.68 5.18
CA SER A 86 -0.26 -11.06 5.18
C SER A 86 -1.76 -11.11 4.89
N LYS A 87 -2.55 -10.22 5.51
CA LYS A 87 -4.00 -10.17 5.28
C LYS A 87 -4.34 -9.71 3.87
N VAL A 88 -3.58 -8.74 3.34
CA VAL A 88 -3.70 -8.28 1.96
C VAL A 88 -3.45 -9.43 0.99
N MET A 89 -2.37 -10.18 1.17
CA MET A 89 -2.04 -11.33 0.32
C MET A 89 -3.13 -12.41 0.37
N GLU A 90 -3.68 -12.70 1.56
CA GLU A 90 -4.77 -13.66 1.76
C GLU A 90 -6.05 -13.27 1.00
N VAL A 91 -6.44 -11.99 1.09
CA VAL A 91 -7.72 -11.49 0.59
C VAL A 91 -7.63 -11.09 -0.88
N PHE A 92 -6.65 -10.27 -1.24
CA PHE A 92 -6.48 -9.74 -2.61
C PHE A 92 -5.92 -10.79 -3.57
N ARG A 93 -5.19 -11.79 -3.08
CA ARG A 93 -4.63 -12.89 -3.89
C ARG A 93 -3.90 -12.38 -5.12
N SER A 94 -2.97 -11.45 -4.92
CA SER A 94 -2.15 -10.91 -6.01
C SER A 94 -1.32 -11.99 -6.67
N THR A 95 -1.13 -11.85 -7.99
CA THR A 95 -0.28 -12.72 -8.81
C THR A 95 1.12 -12.16 -9.02
N ALA A 96 1.35 -10.90 -8.65
CA ALA A 96 2.65 -10.23 -8.67
C ALA A 96 2.73 -9.19 -7.55
N VAL A 97 3.94 -8.94 -7.05
CA VAL A 97 4.23 -7.90 -6.05
C VAL A 97 5.29 -6.96 -6.61
N VAL A 98 5.06 -5.66 -6.47
CA VAL A 98 6.02 -4.60 -6.78
C VAL A 98 6.33 -3.87 -5.48
N PRO A 99 7.51 -4.11 -4.88
CA PRO A 99 7.96 -3.33 -3.74
C PRO A 99 8.58 -2.02 -4.24
N GLN A 100 8.13 -0.91 -3.67
CA GLN A 100 8.88 0.34 -3.66
C GLN A 100 9.66 0.36 -2.35
N CYS A 101 10.95 0.67 -2.42
CA CYS A 101 11.87 0.63 -1.30
C CYS A 101 12.89 1.77 -1.39
N ASP A 102 12.40 3.01 -1.41
CA ASP A 102 13.28 4.16 -1.28
C ASP A 102 13.90 4.18 0.13
N ALA A 103 15.18 4.56 0.20
CA ALA A 103 16.01 4.38 1.40
C ALA A 103 15.78 5.46 2.47
N ASP A 104 14.99 6.49 2.15
CA ASP A 104 14.73 7.67 2.96
C ASP A 104 13.91 7.34 4.24
N SER A 105 13.39 6.11 4.36
CA SER A 105 12.76 5.59 5.58
C SER A 105 13.77 5.09 6.63
N LEU A 106 15.07 5.01 6.32
CA LEU A 106 16.10 4.61 7.26
C LEU A 106 16.46 5.73 8.24
N SER A 107 16.70 5.37 9.50
CA SER A 107 17.10 6.35 10.53
C SER A 107 18.36 7.11 10.09
N ARG A 108 18.29 8.46 10.09
CA ARG A 108 19.34 9.47 9.80
C ARG A 108 19.31 10.16 8.43
N ASP A 109 18.20 10.08 7.71
CA ASP A 109 17.90 11.07 6.65
C ASP A 109 17.11 12.28 7.21
#